data_AF-A0A954GX62-F1
#
_entry.id   AF-A0A954GX62-F1
#
_cell.length_a   1.000
_cell.length_b   1.000
_cell.length_c   1.000
_cell.angle_alpha   90.00
_cell.angle_beta   90.00
_cell.angle_gamma   90.00
#
_symmetry.space_group_name_H-M   'P 1'
#
loop_
_entity.id
_entity.type
_entity.pdbx_description
1 polymer ?
#
loop_
_entity_poly.entity_id
_entity_poly.type
_entity_poly.pdbx_seq_one_letter_code
_entity_poly.pdbx_strand_id
1 'polypeptide(L)'
;MVKRFESRYRQIQRIREQHEDAAKTQLAARNSELIDAQQKEKAQEHRLQEVLRNVSSQMLFGVSGGFLGSLLKEVEVHEQAVAECRKLRIDAERESEFAAAVLKAATVELKTVNELVNREKAEHRIDMFRKEDIELQEQASQAWQRKRNEATV
;
A
#
# COMPACT_ATOMS: atom_id res chain seq x y z
N MET A 1 0.97 -25.20 25.72
CA MET A 1 1.03 -25.24 24.24
C MET A 1 0.28 -24.06 23.61
N VAL A 2 -0.97 -23.81 24.01
CA VAL A 2 -1.86 -22.70 23.57
C VAL A 2 -1.20 -21.32 23.53
N LYS A 3 -0.62 -20.86 24.65
CA LYS A 3 0.03 -19.53 24.73
C LYS A 3 1.17 -19.33 23.71
N ARG A 4 1.87 -20.40 23.33
CA ARG A 4 2.96 -20.34 22.33
C ARG A 4 2.43 -20.27 20.90
N PHE A 5 1.23 -20.79 20.62
CA PHE A 5 0.62 -20.78 19.29
C PHE A 5 -0.10 -19.47 18.98
N GLU A 6 -0.92 -18.97 19.92
CA GLU A 6 -1.50 -17.61 19.80
C GLU A 6 -0.41 -16.54 19.64
N SER A 7 0.74 -16.73 20.28
CA SER A 7 1.90 -15.85 20.14
C SER A 7 2.48 -15.83 18.73
N ARG A 8 2.48 -16.96 17.99
CA ARG A 8 3.07 -17.03 16.63
C ARG A 8 2.16 -16.38 15.60
N TYR A 9 0.87 -16.67 15.63
CA TYR A 9 -0.08 -16.09 14.67
C TYR A 9 -0.27 -14.60 14.89
N ARG A 10 -0.31 -14.13 16.14
CA ARG A 10 -0.27 -12.68 16.43
C ARG A 10 1.03 -12.03 15.96
N GLN A 11 2.16 -12.73 16.05
CA GLN A 11 3.42 -12.22 15.53
C GLN A 11 3.40 -12.11 14.00
N ILE A 12 2.90 -13.11 13.30
CA ILE A 12 2.73 -13.08 11.83
C ILE A 12 1.76 -11.96 11.43
N GLN A 13 0.65 -11.82 12.14
CA GLN A 13 -0.33 -10.76 11.93
C GLN A 13 0.32 -9.37 12.04
N ARG A 14 1.08 -9.11 13.12
CA ARG A 14 1.81 -7.85 13.30
C ARG A 14 2.81 -7.57 12.19
N ILE A 15 3.54 -8.59 11.74
CA ILE A 15 4.50 -8.44 10.62
C ILE A 15 3.75 -8.03 9.34
N ARG A 16 2.56 -8.61 9.10
CA ARG A 16 1.74 -8.27 7.92
C ARG A 16 1.11 -6.89 8.02
N GLU A 17 0.70 -6.46 9.22
CA GLU A 17 0.25 -5.08 9.47
C GLU A 17 1.38 -4.09 9.15
N GLN A 18 2.60 -4.35 9.66
CA GLN A 18 3.78 -3.53 9.37
C GLN A 18 4.11 -3.50 7.87
N HIS A 19 3.97 -4.63 7.17
CA HIS A 19 4.20 -4.69 5.73
C HIS A 19 3.15 -3.90 4.94
N GLU A 20 1.88 -3.96 5.33
CA GLU A 20 0.82 -3.13 4.72
C GLU A 20 1.07 -1.64 4.96
N ASP A 21 1.44 -1.25 6.18
CA ASP A 21 1.73 0.15 6.51
C ASP A 21 2.97 0.68 5.78
N ALA A 22 4.00 -0.15 5.63
CA ALA A 22 5.15 0.18 4.80
C ALA A 22 4.75 0.38 3.33
N ALA A 23 3.91 -0.50 2.79
CA ALA A 23 3.42 -0.37 1.41
C ALA A 23 2.53 0.88 1.22
N LYS A 24 1.69 1.25 2.19
CA LYS A 24 0.92 2.51 2.20
C LYS A 24 1.85 3.71 2.15
N THR A 25 2.89 3.70 2.98
CA THR A 25 3.88 4.78 3.04
C THR A 25 4.65 4.90 1.73
N GLN A 26 5.05 3.77 1.14
CA GLN A 26 5.73 3.74 -0.14
C GLN A 26 4.85 4.28 -1.27
N LEU A 27 3.58 3.87 -1.33
CA LEU A 27 2.62 4.40 -2.31
C LEU A 27 2.43 5.92 -2.14
N ALA A 28 2.27 6.39 -0.91
CA ALA A 28 2.15 7.83 -0.64
C ALA A 28 3.37 8.62 -1.14
N ALA A 29 4.59 8.09 -0.91
CA ALA A 29 5.82 8.69 -1.41
C ALA A 29 5.87 8.71 -2.94
N ARG A 30 5.57 7.59 -3.61
CA ARG A 30 5.54 7.52 -5.09
C ARG A 30 4.48 8.46 -5.68
N ASN A 31 3.32 8.58 -5.04
CA ASN A 31 2.27 9.50 -5.48
C ASN A 31 2.71 10.97 -5.33
N SER A 32 3.44 11.30 -4.28
CA SER A 32 4.03 12.64 -4.13
C SER A 32 5.02 12.93 -5.27
N GLU A 33 5.90 11.98 -5.58
CA GLU A 33 6.86 12.11 -6.69
C GLU A 33 6.15 12.28 -8.05
N LEU A 34 5.04 11.55 -8.28
CA LEU A 34 4.22 11.68 -9.47
C LEU A 34 3.57 13.07 -9.57
N ILE A 35 3.02 13.60 -8.48
CA ILE A 35 2.46 14.95 -8.43
C ILE A 35 3.54 15.98 -8.75
N ASP A 36 4.72 15.86 -8.17
CA ASP A 36 5.83 16.77 -8.43
C ASP A 36 6.28 16.71 -9.90
N ALA A 37 6.33 15.52 -10.49
CA ALA A 37 6.67 15.32 -11.90
C ALA A 37 5.60 15.95 -12.83
N GLN A 38 4.31 15.77 -12.52
CA GLN A 38 3.20 16.41 -13.23
C GLN A 38 3.27 17.94 -13.17
N GLN A 39 3.59 18.50 -12.00
CA GLN A 39 3.74 19.93 -11.82
C GLN A 39 4.94 20.47 -12.62
N LYS A 40 6.07 19.75 -12.65
CA LYS A 40 7.24 20.12 -13.46
C LYS A 40 6.96 20.09 -14.96
N GLU A 41 6.29 19.05 -15.46
CA GLU A 41 5.86 18.99 -16.87
C GLU A 41 4.99 20.18 -17.22
N LYS A 42 3.94 20.43 -16.43
CA LYS A 42 3.02 21.56 -16.65
C LYS A 42 3.74 22.92 -16.60
N ALA A 43 4.71 23.09 -15.72
CA ALA A 43 5.50 24.31 -15.63
C ALA A 43 6.38 24.53 -16.88
N GLN A 44 6.97 23.46 -17.43
CA GLN A 44 7.74 23.57 -18.67
C GLN A 44 6.85 23.78 -19.89
N GLU A 45 5.68 23.15 -19.95
CA GLU A 45 4.69 23.40 -21.00
C GLU A 45 4.25 24.86 -21.02
N HIS A 46 4.00 25.46 -19.85
CA HIS A 46 3.68 26.87 -19.73
C HIS A 46 4.81 27.77 -20.25
N ARG A 47 6.06 27.47 -19.87
CA ARG A 47 7.23 28.22 -20.36
C ARG A 47 7.38 28.13 -21.87
N LEU A 48 7.20 26.93 -22.44
CA LEU A 48 7.22 26.73 -23.89
C LEU A 48 6.14 27.58 -24.58
N GLN A 49 4.93 27.62 -24.02
CA GLN A 49 3.84 28.47 -24.54
C GLN A 49 4.18 29.97 -24.48
N GLU A 50 4.81 30.43 -23.40
CA GLU A 50 5.29 31.82 -23.29
C GLU A 50 6.34 32.15 -24.35
N VAL A 51 7.32 31.26 -24.55
CA VAL A 51 8.35 31.40 -25.59
C VAL A 51 7.70 31.44 -26.97
N LEU A 52 6.82 30.51 -27.30
CA LEU A 52 6.11 30.48 -28.59
C LEU A 52 5.30 31.76 -28.83
N ARG A 53 4.68 32.31 -27.78
CA ARG A 53 3.95 33.59 -27.85
C ARG A 53 4.91 34.75 -28.12
N ASN A 54 6.06 34.79 -27.46
CA ASN A 54 7.09 35.82 -27.67
C ASN A 54 7.67 35.75 -29.08
N VAL A 55 8.01 34.54 -29.55
CA VAL A 55 8.48 34.27 -30.91
C VAL A 55 7.45 34.77 -31.94
N SER A 56 6.18 34.41 -31.76
CA SER A 56 5.09 34.83 -32.64
C SER A 56 4.94 36.36 -32.67
N SER A 57 5.04 37.02 -31.51
CA SER A 57 4.99 38.48 -31.44
C SER A 57 6.17 39.13 -32.14
N GLN A 58 7.38 38.57 -32.02
CA GLN A 58 8.57 39.14 -32.64
C GLN A 58 8.61 38.93 -34.16
N MET A 59 8.05 37.82 -34.66
CA MET A 59 7.87 37.57 -36.09
C MET A 59 7.03 38.66 -36.79
N LEU A 60 6.04 39.24 -36.09
CA LEU A 60 5.21 40.32 -36.63
C LEU A 60 5.99 41.61 -36.92
N PHE A 61 7.16 41.81 -36.31
CA PHE A 61 7.96 43.04 -36.46
C PHE A 61 9.04 42.95 -37.55
N GLY A 62 9.10 41.86 -38.32
CA GLY A 62 10.09 41.70 -39.39
C GLY A 62 11.50 41.47 -38.84
N VAL A 63 11.79 40.23 -38.45
CA VAL A 63 13.06 39.84 -37.82
C VAL A 63 14.08 39.31 -38.82
N SER A 64 15.36 39.58 -38.56
CA SER A 64 16.48 39.12 -39.38
C SER A 64 16.70 37.60 -39.24
N GLY A 65 17.27 36.96 -40.26
CA GLY A 65 17.45 35.50 -40.29
C GLY A 65 18.27 34.93 -39.12
N GLY A 66 19.28 35.66 -38.62
CA GLY A 66 20.07 35.22 -37.46
C GLY A 66 19.28 35.25 -36.14
N PHE A 67 18.35 36.19 -36.02
CA PHE A 67 17.46 36.28 -34.87
C PHE A 67 16.40 35.17 -34.90
N LEU A 68 15.84 34.87 -36.07
CA LEU A 68 14.95 33.73 -36.27
C LEU A 68 15.61 32.39 -35.89
N GLY A 69 16.87 32.19 -36.27
CA GLY A 69 17.63 31.00 -35.87
C GLY A 69 17.84 30.90 -34.35
N SER A 70 17.99 32.03 -33.67
CA SER A 70 18.13 32.05 -32.20
C SER A 70 16.80 31.70 -31.51
N LEU A 71 15.68 32.24 -32.01
CA LEU A 71 14.34 31.93 -31.52
C LEU A 71 13.95 30.47 -31.72
N LEU A 72 14.26 29.89 -32.89
CA LEU A 72 14.04 28.47 -33.15
C LEU A 72 14.81 27.59 -32.17
N LYS A 73 16.08 27.92 -31.91
CA LYS A 73 16.90 27.20 -30.94
C LYS A 73 16.33 27.28 -29.52
N GLU A 74 15.78 28.43 -29.14
CA GLU A 74 15.12 28.60 -27.83
C GLU A 74 13.88 27.70 -27.72
N VAL A 75 13.03 27.67 -28.75
CA VAL A 75 11.88 26.76 -28.83
C VAL A 75 12.32 25.30 -28.71
N GLU A 76 13.32 24.88 -29.48
CA GLU A 76 13.84 23.50 -29.45
C GLU A 76 14.33 23.10 -28.05
N VAL A 77 15.02 23.99 -27.33
CA VAL A 77 15.46 23.75 -25.94
C VAL A 77 14.28 23.53 -25.01
N HIS A 78 13.23 24.34 -25.13
CA HIS A 78 12.04 24.20 -24.30
C HIS A 78 11.20 22.98 -24.65
N GLU A 79 11.11 22.61 -25.93
CA GLU A 79 10.47 21.36 -26.37
C GLU A 79 11.20 20.13 -25.82
N GLN A 80 12.54 20.14 -25.84
CA GLN A 80 13.36 19.08 -25.23
C GLN A 80 13.10 18.99 -23.72
N ALA A 81 13.07 20.13 -23.02
CA ALA A 81 12.80 20.16 -21.58
C ALA A 81 11.40 19.61 -21.23
N VAL A 82 10.38 19.88 -22.04
CA VAL A 82 9.03 19.30 -21.89
C VAL A 82 9.07 17.79 -22.11
N ALA A 83 9.76 17.32 -23.16
CA ALA A 83 9.89 15.89 -23.44
C ALA A 83 10.60 15.13 -22.30
N GLU A 84 11.64 15.71 -21.73
CA GLU A 84 12.34 15.15 -20.56
C GLU A 84 11.43 15.08 -19.33
N CYS A 85 10.68 16.15 -19.03
CA CYS A 85 9.73 16.15 -17.92
C CYS A 85 8.61 15.13 -18.11
N ARG A 86 8.10 14.99 -19.33
CA ARG A 86 7.09 13.97 -19.67
C ARG A 86 7.62 12.56 -19.45
N LYS A 87 8.88 12.29 -19.82
CA LYS A 87 9.53 11.01 -19.54
C LYS A 87 9.60 10.74 -18.03
N LEU A 88 10.04 11.72 -17.24
CA LEU A 88 10.07 11.60 -15.77
C LEU A 88 8.67 11.36 -15.17
N ARG A 89 7.63 12.02 -15.70
CA ARG A 89 6.24 11.77 -15.26
C ARG A 89 5.82 10.33 -15.55
N ILE A 90 6.09 9.81 -16.75
CA ILE A 90 5.75 8.43 -17.13
C ILE A 90 6.48 7.43 -16.23
N ASP A 91 7.76 7.68 -15.94
CA ASP A 91 8.52 6.81 -15.04
C ASP A 91 7.94 6.86 -13.61
N ALA A 92 7.61 8.05 -13.09
CA ALA A 92 6.95 8.18 -11.77
C ALA A 92 5.55 7.55 -11.72
N GLU A 93 4.81 7.57 -12.83
CA GLU A 93 3.49 6.94 -12.96
C GLU A 93 3.61 5.42 -12.86
N ARG A 94 4.57 4.82 -13.58
CA ARG A 94 4.86 3.38 -13.49
C ARG A 94 5.27 2.95 -12.07
N GLU A 95 6.10 3.74 -11.40
CA GLU A 95 6.52 3.47 -10.02
C GLU A 95 5.34 3.57 -9.03
N SER A 96 4.43 4.53 -9.24
CA SER A 96 3.19 4.65 -8.46
C SER A 96 2.26 3.45 -8.68
N GLU A 97 2.06 3.03 -9.93
CA GLU A 97 1.26 1.84 -10.27
C GLU A 97 1.83 0.57 -9.65
N PHE A 98 3.15 0.40 -9.70
CA PHE A 98 3.83 -0.72 -9.06
C PHE A 98 3.63 -0.71 -7.54
N ALA A 99 3.84 0.44 -6.88
CA ALA A 99 3.61 0.57 -5.44
C ALA A 99 2.14 0.29 -5.06
N ALA A 100 1.18 0.69 -5.90
CA ALA A 100 -0.23 0.40 -5.69
C ALA A 100 -0.53 -1.11 -5.78
N ALA A 101 0.11 -1.81 -6.72
CA ALA A 101 0.02 -3.27 -6.83
C ALA A 101 0.61 -3.97 -5.60
N VAL A 102 1.74 -3.49 -5.08
CA VAL A 102 2.36 -4.01 -3.85
C VAL A 102 1.44 -3.81 -2.64
N LEU A 103 0.85 -2.62 -2.48
CA LEU A 103 -0.12 -2.37 -1.41
C LEU A 103 -1.32 -3.32 -1.51
N LYS A 104 -1.87 -3.49 -2.72
CA LYS A 104 -2.98 -4.41 -2.95
C LYS A 104 -2.63 -5.84 -2.52
N ALA A 105 -1.44 -6.32 -2.86
CA ALA A 105 -0.96 -7.62 -2.43
C ALA A 105 -0.83 -7.71 -0.90
N ALA A 106 -0.22 -6.71 -0.25
CA ALA A 106 -0.05 -6.66 1.19
C ALA A 106 -1.39 -6.66 1.95
N THR A 107 -2.39 -5.92 1.48
CA THR A 107 -3.73 -5.89 2.06
C THR A 107 -4.43 -7.25 1.93
N VAL A 108 -4.29 -7.93 0.79
CA VAL A 108 -4.85 -9.29 0.61
C VAL A 108 -4.19 -10.27 1.57
N GLU A 109 -2.86 -10.26 1.68
CA GLU A 109 -2.13 -11.13 2.61
C GLU A 109 -2.55 -10.91 4.07
N LEU A 110 -2.66 -9.65 4.50
CA LEU A 110 -3.11 -9.32 5.85
C LEU A 110 -4.53 -9.83 6.10
N LYS A 111 -5.44 -9.66 5.13
CA LYS A 111 -6.81 -10.19 5.23
C LYS A 111 -6.81 -11.71 5.40
N THR A 112 -6.03 -12.42 4.59
CA THR A 112 -5.91 -13.89 4.69
C THR A 112 -5.38 -14.32 6.05
N VAL A 113 -4.34 -13.66 6.56
CA VAL A 113 -3.78 -13.95 7.89
C VAL A 113 -4.80 -13.67 8.99
N ASN A 114 -5.55 -12.57 8.91
CA ASN A 114 -6.60 -12.23 9.86
C ASN A 114 -7.71 -13.29 9.89
N GLU A 115 -8.13 -13.78 8.72
CA GLU A 115 -9.12 -14.85 8.62
C GLU A 115 -8.61 -16.16 9.26
N LEU A 116 -7.35 -16.53 9.01
CA LEU A 116 -6.73 -17.71 9.65
C LEU A 116 -6.66 -17.58 11.16
N VAL A 117 -6.21 -16.43 11.67
CA VAL A 117 -6.17 -16.14 13.11
C VAL A 117 -7.55 -16.24 13.74
N ASN A 118 -8.59 -15.74 13.05
CA ASN A 118 -9.96 -15.78 13.54
C ASN A 118 -10.54 -17.20 13.56
N ARG A 119 -10.27 -18.01 12.53
CA ARG A 119 -10.65 -19.43 12.50
C ARG A 119 -10.00 -20.20 13.63
N GLU A 120 -8.69 -20.05 13.82
CA GLU A 120 -7.99 -20.72 14.92
C GLU A 120 -8.51 -20.29 16.30
N LYS A 121 -8.80 -19.00 16.51
CA LYS A 121 -9.42 -18.55 17.76
C LYS A 121 -10.78 -19.21 17.99
N ALA A 122 -11.56 -19.44 16.94
CA ALA A 122 -12.86 -20.10 17.03
C ALA A 122 -12.70 -21.58 17.38
N GLU A 123 -11.84 -22.30 16.66
CA GLU A 123 -11.52 -23.71 16.93
C GLU A 123 -10.98 -23.90 18.35
N HIS A 124 -10.08 -23.03 18.79
CA HIS A 124 -9.52 -23.12 20.13
C HIS A 124 -10.58 -22.93 21.22
N ARG A 125 -11.53 -21.99 21.04
CA ARG A 125 -12.66 -21.84 21.96
C ARG A 125 -13.52 -23.10 22.02
N ILE A 126 -13.79 -23.74 20.87
CA ILE A 126 -14.54 -25.00 20.81
C ILE A 126 -13.82 -26.10 21.59
N ASP A 127 -12.50 -26.22 21.42
CA ASP A 127 -11.71 -27.21 22.13
C ASP A 127 -11.64 -26.96 23.64
N MET A 128 -11.60 -25.69 24.07
CA MET A 128 -11.69 -25.33 25.49
C MET A 128 -13.03 -25.75 26.09
N PHE A 129 -14.15 -25.41 25.44
CA PHE A 129 -15.48 -25.82 25.92
C PHE A 129 -15.64 -27.34 25.97
N ARG A 130 -15.09 -28.07 24.99
CA ARG A 130 -15.11 -29.54 25.01
C ARG A 130 -14.36 -30.12 26.21
N LYS A 131 -13.20 -29.55 26.55
CA LYS A 131 -12.43 -29.98 27.72
C LYS A 131 -13.16 -29.68 29.02
N GLU A 132 -13.71 -28.48 29.15
CA GLU A 132 -14.50 -28.08 30.31
C GLU A 132 -15.72 -28.99 30.50
N ASP A 133 -16.44 -29.33 29.43
CA ASP A 133 -17.59 -30.25 29.50
C ASP A 133 -17.18 -31.66 29.95
N ILE A 134 -16.08 -32.19 29.42
CA ILE A 134 -15.53 -33.50 29.86
C ILE A 134 -15.15 -33.46 31.35
N GLU A 135 -14.43 -32.41 31.78
CA GLU A 135 -14.03 -32.26 33.19
C GLU A 135 -15.24 -32.15 34.12
N LEU A 136 -16.29 -31.43 33.72
CA LEU A 136 -17.54 -31.33 34.48
C LEU A 136 -18.28 -32.68 34.56
N GLN A 137 -18.34 -33.43 33.47
CA GLN A 137 -18.94 -34.77 33.44
C GLN A 137 -18.18 -35.75 34.34
N GLU A 138 -16.85 -35.72 34.31
CA GLU A 138 -16.00 -36.54 35.18
C GLU A 138 -16.21 -36.19 36.66
N GLN A 139 -16.25 -34.91 37.00
CA GLN A 139 -16.52 -34.45 38.36
C GLN A 139 -17.92 -34.86 38.84
N ALA A 140 -18.93 -34.71 38.00
CA ALA A 140 -20.31 -35.12 38.31
C ALA A 140 -20.41 -36.64 38.55
N SER A 141 -19.74 -37.45 37.69
CA SER A 141 -19.68 -38.91 37.83
C SER A 141 -19.02 -39.31 39.15
N GLN A 142 -17.86 -38.72 39.49
CA GLN A 142 -17.18 -38.98 40.75
C GLN A 142 -18.02 -38.57 41.97
N ALA A 143 -18.68 -37.41 41.92
CA ALA A 143 -19.53 -36.94 43.01
C ALA A 143 -20.73 -37.87 43.24
N TRP A 144 -21.35 -38.36 42.16
CA TRP A 144 -22.43 -39.34 42.24
C TRP A 144 -21.95 -40.66 42.84
N GLN A 145 -20.79 -41.17 42.42
CA GLN A 145 -20.21 -42.40 42.97
C GLN A 145 -19.91 -42.26 44.48
N ARG A 146 -19.37 -41.12 44.92
CA ARG A 146 -19.12 -40.86 46.35
C ARG A 146 -20.42 -40.89 47.15
N LYS A 147 -21.45 -40.16 46.70
CA LYS A 147 -22.77 -40.15 47.36
C LYS A 147 -23.41 -41.55 47.41
N ARG A 148 -23.28 -42.33 46.34
CA ARG A 148 -23.78 -43.70 46.30
C ARG A 148 -23.06 -44.57 47.34
N ASN A 149 -21.73 -44.47 47.41
CA ASN A 149 -20.94 -45.25 48.36
C ASN A 149 -21.27 -44.87 49.81
N GLU A 150 -21.48 -43.58 50.09
CA GLU A 150 -21.94 -43.07 51.40
C GLU A 150 -23.32 -43.59 51.80
N ALA A 151 -24.23 -43.82 50.84
CA ALA A 151 -25.58 -44.32 51.09
C ALA A 151 -25.66 -45.85 51.29
N THR A 152 -24.59 -46.58 50.98
CA THR A 152 -24.49 -48.05 51.13
C THR A 152 -23.70 -48.51 52.35
N VAL A 153 -23.17 -47.56 53.13
CA VAL A 153 -22.53 -47.78 54.45
C VAL A 153 -23.53 -47.42 55.54
#